data_AF-A0A2T2N484-F1
#
_entry.id   AF-A0A2T2N484-F1
#
_cell.length_a   1.000
_cell.length_b   1.000
_cell.length_c   1.000
_cell.angle_alpha   90.00
_cell.angle_beta   90.00
_cell.angle_gamma   90.00
#
_symmetry.space_group_name_H-M   'P 1'
#
loop_
_entity.id
_entity.type
_entity.pdbx_description
1 polymer ?
#
loop_
_entity_poly.entity_id
_entity_poly.type
_entity_poly.pdbx_seq_one_letter_code
_entity_poly.pdbx_strand_id
1 'polypeptide(L)'
;METASFNGPWTRSLDELRTSVKNMPDKYRASFDNLSKDTIKTICDPDSLHIWETDSDIDNVLQLTQVIAKIRNPPSPSPSTSASDKKTLGTIILASSHPTRNNFARCCDLVKHLTGNNGKKHLEGTVYAFDTIVVVRGVDPASPPTGDAAKVVVDRINTCINRIFKMCRYSDAQRKLVWHHGPAFAFMLDWINSTTPDLRACLSALSLTGALDLVSGPAAKPSPEGRRNSLKDLARLEEYAAKLAVPVVWLDPKHQGIVFEHLATYMYFYAYYLPTFLPAPVLETHLHAAMDALVTFAARLRGAATSTYGAALVRDVQAHLDARVARPWAASCIDARSYDKASCRDAAKDASIHAAVHLADSPFQPFSQAIPAFARLAVGPAAGGGMACVAAPAVFDFSAGTVRASSAGVHRVLVSRGAGPEDVDKVTARVQGMMMGVLERVRTGRAEPKISEEFKESWKEVVCVVEWGMEGCKGRMPKGVEGKVGFVGEKVRAGTWGFVVGAKERERKDGAAATMNTGMQNWLGQWGQGHGHGQGQQQGGQGLWGAGIQIPQQQQQQQQQQQLSQSGAPRSWHAGSGASRDQGRSGGWFS
;
A
#
# COMPACT_ATOMS: atom_id res chain seq x y z
N MET A 1 -19.98 -7.80 34.81
CA MET A 1 -18.61 -8.25 35.15
C MET A 1 -17.68 -7.09 34.88
N GLU A 2 -16.97 -6.58 35.89
CA GLU A 2 -15.91 -5.60 35.68
C GLU A 2 -14.83 -6.22 34.78
N THR A 3 -14.60 -5.62 33.61
CA THR A 3 -13.47 -5.98 32.75
C THR A 3 -12.18 -5.60 33.47
N ALA A 4 -11.37 -6.58 33.84
CA ALA A 4 -10.07 -6.34 34.45
C ALA A 4 -9.21 -5.46 33.52
N SER A 5 -8.78 -4.29 34.01
CA SER A 5 -7.97 -3.36 33.22
C SER A 5 -6.51 -3.80 33.19
N PHE A 6 -5.94 -3.92 31.99
CA PHE A 6 -4.52 -4.17 31.74
C PHE A 6 -3.78 -2.86 31.40
N ASN A 7 -2.61 -2.69 32.02
CA ASN A 7 -1.59 -1.70 31.67
C ASN A 7 -0.24 -2.41 31.58
N GLY A 8 0.35 -2.43 30.39
CA GLY A 8 1.70 -2.93 30.15
C GLY A 8 2.80 -1.90 30.49
N PRO A 9 4.08 -2.29 30.40
CA PRO A 9 5.20 -1.37 30.53
C PRO A 9 5.22 -0.34 29.40
N TRP A 10 5.78 0.84 29.67
CA TRP A 10 6.11 1.82 28.64
C TRP A 10 7.22 1.29 27.73
N THR A 11 7.03 1.43 26.43
CA THR A 11 7.94 0.95 25.39
C THR A 11 8.44 2.09 24.53
N ARG A 12 9.67 1.92 24.04
CA ARG A 12 10.37 2.85 23.14
C ARG A 12 10.55 2.28 21.75
N SER A 13 10.15 1.04 21.51
CA SER A 13 10.11 0.45 20.17
C SER A 13 8.84 -0.34 19.91
N LEU A 14 8.58 -0.59 18.62
CA LEU A 14 7.53 -1.49 18.16
C LEU A 14 7.75 -2.94 18.63
N ASP A 15 8.99 -3.40 18.65
CA ASP A 15 9.31 -4.78 19.06
C ASP A 15 9.04 -4.99 20.55
N GLU A 16 9.33 -3.99 21.38
CA GLU A 16 8.93 -3.97 22.78
C GLU A 16 7.41 -3.95 22.94
N LEU A 17 6.67 -3.15 22.15
CA LEU A 17 5.20 -3.13 22.19
C LEU A 17 4.61 -4.49 21.82
N ARG A 18 5.11 -5.12 20.74
CA ARG A 18 4.72 -6.47 20.32
C ARG A 18 5.01 -7.50 21.39
N THR A 19 6.19 -7.41 22.00
CA THR A 19 6.59 -8.29 23.11
C THR A 19 5.66 -8.12 24.31
N SER A 20 5.30 -6.87 24.65
CA SER A 20 4.32 -6.57 25.71
C SER A 20 2.94 -7.14 25.42
N VAL A 21 2.46 -7.07 24.18
CA VAL A 21 1.17 -7.66 23.77
C VAL A 21 1.23 -9.19 23.79
N LYS A 22 2.32 -9.77 23.29
CA LYS A 22 2.54 -11.23 23.26
C LYS A 22 2.56 -11.83 24.66
N ASN A 23 3.26 -11.17 25.59
CA ASN A 23 3.45 -11.61 26.97
C ASN A 23 2.31 -11.15 27.91
N MET A 24 1.19 -10.66 27.36
CA MET A 24 0.03 -10.28 28.16
C MET A 24 -0.50 -11.48 28.97
N PRO A 25 -0.74 -11.32 30.29
CA PRO A 25 -1.34 -12.37 31.10
C PRO A 25 -2.73 -12.78 30.59
N ASP A 26 -3.02 -14.08 30.57
CA ASP A 26 -4.22 -14.64 29.93
C ASP A 26 -5.54 -14.06 30.46
N LYS A 27 -5.59 -13.70 31.75
CA LYS A 27 -6.76 -13.06 32.37
C LYS A 27 -7.20 -11.75 31.70
N TYR A 28 -6.31 -11.07 30.98
CA TYR A 28 -6.60 -9.82 30.26
C TYR A 28 -6.79 -10.01 28.75
N ARG A 29 -6.29 -11.13 28.20
CA ARG A 29 -6.23 -11.38 26.75
C ARG A 29 -7.60 -11.34 26.09
N ALA A 30 -8.62 -11.92 26.72
CA ALA A 30 -9.98 -11.93 26.17
C ALA A 30 -10.57 -10.51 26.00
N SER A 31 -10.38 -9.63 26.99
CA SER A 31 -10.86 -8.24 26.91
C SER A 31 -10.10 -7.45 25.85
N PHE A 32 -8.78 -7.63 25.78
CA PHE A 32 -7.93 -6.99 24.78
C PHE A 32 -8.30 -7.44 23.35
N ASP A 33 -8.49 -8.74 23.14
CA ASP A 33 -8.88 -9.31 21.84
C ASP A 33 -10.27 -8.85 21.41
N ASN A 34 -11.22 -8.74 22.35
CA ASN A 34 -12.54 -8.20 22.06
C ASN A 34 -12.46 -6.74 21.63
N LEU A 35 -11.71 -5.89 22.34
CA LEU A 35 -11.50 -4.49 21.94
C LEU A 35 -10.85 -4.38 20.56
N SER A 36 -9.86 -5.24 20.27
CA SER A 36 -9.25 -5.30 18.93
C SER A 36 -10.26 -5.71 17.86
N LYS A 37 -11.04 -6.77 18.10
CA LYS A 37 -12.04 -7.27 17.14
C LYS A 37 -13.12 -6.22 16.87
N ASP A 38 -13.63 -5.58 17.92
CA ASP A 38 -14.64 -4.53 17.81
C ASP A 38 -14.11 -3.32 17.06
N THR A 39 -12.86 -2.91 17.33
CA THR A 39 -12.20 -1.83 16.59
C THR A 39 -12.11 -2.17 15.09
N ILE A 40 -11.58 -3.36 14.75
CA ILE A 40 -11.42 -3.79 13.36
C ILE A 40 -12.78 -3.87 12.66
N LYS A 41 -13.80 -4.39 13.34
CA LYS A 41 -15.17 -4.47 12.82
C LYS A 41 -15.72 -3.08 12.52
N THR A 42 -15.52 -2.10 13.42
CA THR A 42 -16.02 -0.74 13.24
C THR A 42 -15.30 0.00 12.10
N ILE A 43 -13.96 -0.04 12.04
CA ILE A 43 -13.21 0.66 10.98
C ILE A 43 -13.34 0.02 9.59
N CYS A 44 -13.83 -1.22 9.52
CA CYS A 44 -14.07 -1.95 8.28
C CYS A 44 -15.55 -2.15 7.99
N ASP A 45 -16.44 -1.46 8.72
CA ASP A 45 -17.89 -1.67 8.64
C ASP A 45 -18.42 -1.26 7.26
N PRO A 46 -18.83 -2.20 6.38
CA PRO A 46 -19.40 -1.86 5.07
C PRO A 46 -20.63 -0.97 5.19
N ASP A 47 -21.32 -1.02 6.32
CA ASP A 47 -22.55 -0.26 6.57
C ASP A 47 -22.30 1.15 7.10
N SER A 48 -21.04 1.58 7.22
CA SER A 48 -20.65 2.95 7.54
C SER A 48 -20.32 3.74 6.27
N LEU A 49 -20.48 5.06 6.31
CA LEU A 49 -19.94 5.95 5.29
C LEU A 49 -18.44 6.12 5.55
N HIS A 50 -17.60 5.78 4.57
CA HIS A 50 -16.16 5.98 4.67
C HIS A 50 -15.73 7.27 3.99
N ILE A 51 -15.00 8.10 4.73
CA ILE A 51 -14.29 9.28 4.23
C ILE A 51 -12.81 8.95 4.10
N TRP A 52 -12.23 9.18 2.94
CA TRP A 52 -10.82 8.97 2.65
C TRP A 52 -10.14 10.29 2.33
N GLU A 53 -9.24 10.73 3.20
CA GLU A 53 -8.33 11.80 2.84
C GLU A 53 -7.11 11.24 2.13
N THR A 54 -6.85 11.80 0.95
CA THR A 54 -5.80 11.33 0.06
C THR A 54 -5.13 12.54 -0.58
N ASP A 55 -3.84 12.42 -0.90
CA ASP A 55 -3.27 13.19 -1.98
C ASP A 55 -3.38 12.38 -3.28
N SER A 56 -2.70 12.84 -4.34
CA SER A 56 -2.64 12.10 -5.59
C SER A 56 -1.28 11.47 -5.84
N ASP A 57 -0.51 11.15 -4.80
CA ASP A 57 0.68 10.32 -4.95
C ASP A 57 0.27 8.89 -5.36
N ILE A 58 1.22 8.14 -5.93
CA ILE A 58 0.95 6.89 -6.64
C ILE A 58 0.47 5.77 -5.71
N ASP A 59 1.02 5.68 -4.50
CA ASP A 59 0.60 4.70 -3.49
C ASP A 59 -0.84 4.98 -3.01
N ASN A 60 -1.17 6.27 -2.82
CA ASN A 60 -2.48 6.76 -2.42
C ASN A 60 -3.55 6.47 -3.47
N VAL A 61 -3.30 6.76 -4.75
CA VAL A 61 -4.26 6.46 -5.82
C VAL A 61 -4.42 4.95 -6.08
N LEU A 62 -3.37 4.14 -5.85
CA LEU A 62 -3.47 2.68 -5.89
C LEU A 62 -4.32 2.13 -4.75
N GLN A 63 -4.11 2.63 -3.52
CA GLN A 63 -4.94 2.29 -2.39
C GLN A 63 -6.40 2.72 -2.61
N LEU A 64 -6.63 3.90 -3.17
CA LEU A 64 -7.96 4.37 -3.51
C LEU A 64 -8.61 3.51 -4.61
N THR A 65 -7.83 3.00 -5.56
CA THR A 65 -8.32 2.05 -6.58
C THR A 65 -8.90 0.79 -5.94
N GLN A 66 -8.21 0.26 -4.92
CA GLN A 66 -8.70 -0.88 -4.14
C GLN A 66 -10.04 -0.56 -3.45
N VAL A 67 -10.17 0.63 -2.85
CA VAL A 67 -11.42 1.09 -2.23
C VAL A 67 -12.56 1.19 -3.25
N ILE A 68 -12.33 1.86 -4.38
CA ILE A 68 -13.34 2.05 -5.44
C ILE A 68 -13.77 0.71 -6.02
N ALA A 69 -12.83 -0.20 -6.31
CA ALA A 69 -13.14 -1.53 -6.85
C ALA A 69 -13.99 -2.37 -5.89
N LYS A 70 -13.79 -2.20 -4.57
CA LYS A 70 -14.57 -2.86 -3.51
C LYS A 70 -15.98 -2.29 -3.36
N ILE A 71 -16.12 -0.96 -3.45
CA ILE A 71 -17.43 -0.28 -3.38
C ILE A 71 -18.30 -0.62 -4.59
N ARG A 72 -17.71 -0.68 -5.79
CA ARG A 72 -18.44 -1.01 -7.03
C ARG A 72 -18.86 -2.47 -7.12
N ASN A 73 -18.08 -3.37 -6.52
CA ASN A 73 -18.32 -4.81 -6.52
C ASN A 73 -18.37 -5.31 -5.06
N PRO A 74 -19.41 -4.95 -4.29
CA PRO A 74 -19.56 -5.46 -2.94
C PRO A 74 -19.63 -6.99 -2.99
N PRO A 75 -19.11 -7.71 -1.98
CA PRO A 75 -19.29 -9.16 -1.90
C PRO A 75 -20.79 -9.49 -2.03
N SER A 76 -21.13 -10.49 -2.84
CA SER A 76 -22.54 -10.85 -3.05
C SER A 76 -23.25 -11.04 -1.70
N PRO A 77 -24.46 -10.49 -1.53
CA PRO A 77 -25.29 -10.79 -0.38
C PRO A 77 -25.50 -12.30 -0.26
N SER A 78 -25.77 -12.80 0.94
CA SER A 78 -26.23 -14.18 1.11
C SER A 78 -27.42 -14.44 0.16
N PRO A 79 -27.58 -15.66 -0.37
CA PRO A 79 -28.61 -16.01 -1.37
C PRO A 79 -30.06 -15.73 -0.92
N SER A 80 -30.28 -15.32 0.32
CA SER A 80 -31.57 -14.94 0.91
C SER A 80 -31.97 -13.47 0.69
N THR A 81 -31.13 -12.63 0.07
CA THR A 81 -31.40 -11.18 -0.05
C THR A 81 -32.00 -10.85 -1.42
N SER A 82 -33.20 -10.26 -1.44
CA SER A 82 -33.87 -9.86 -2.67
C SER A 82 -33.02 -8.86 -3.48
N ALA A 83 -33.12 -8.88 -4.82
CA ALA A 83 -32.36 -7.96 -5.67
C ALA A 83 -32.68 -6.47 -5.40
N SER A 84 -33.85 -6.18 -4.81
CA SER A 84 -34.31 -4.84 -4.40
C SER A 84 -33.68 -4.33 -3.09
N ASP A 85 -33.06 -5.20 -2.28
CA ASP A 85 -32.44 -4.86 -1.00
C ASP A 85 -30.92 -4.66 -1.09
N LYS A 86 -30.35 -4.60 -2.31
CA LYS A 86 -28.92 -4.33 -2.49
C LYS A 86 -28.60 -2.90 -2.05
N LYS A 87 -28.15 -2.77 -0.79
CA LYS A 87 -27.65 -1.51 -0.23
C LYS A 87 -26.51 -0.99 -1.10
N THR A 88 -26.66 0.24 -1.58
CA THR A 88 -25.61 0.92 -2.36
C THR A 88 -24.58 1.47 -1.39
N LEU A 89 -23.31 1.08 -1.56
CA LEU A 89 -22.22 1.61 -0.75
C LEU A 89 -21.79 2.98 -1.30
N GLY A 90 -21.55 3.94 -0.39
CA GLY A 90 -21.07 5.28 -0.72
C GLY A 90 -19.73 5.59 -0.08
N THR A 91 -18.98 6.51 -0.68
CA THR A 91 -17.74 7.02 -0.10
C THR A 91 -17.51 8.47 -0.48
N ILE A 92 -16.81 9.19 0.41
CA ILE A 92 -16.30 10.53 0.14
C ILE A 92 -14.77 10.45 0.09
N ILE A 93 -14.20 11.07 -0.95
CA ILE A 93 -12.76 11.21 -1.14
C ILE A 93 -12.42 12.69 -0.95
N LEU A 94 -11.69 13.02 0.11
CA LEU A 94 -11.16 14.36 0.36
C LEU A 94 -9.78 14.47 -0.28
N ALA A 95 -9.71 15.13 -1.44
CA ALA A 95 -8.45 15.32 -2.14
C ALA A 95 -7.71 16.52 -1.55
N SER A 96 -6.64 16.26 -0.79
CA SER A 96 -5.80 17.29 -0.16
C SER A 96 -5.33 18.30 -1.20
N SER A 97 -5.39 19.59 -0.89
CA SER A 97 -4.87 20.62 -1.79
C SER A 97 -3.34 20.65 -1.73
N HIS A 98 -2.69 21.01 -2.83
CA HIS A 98 -1.25 21.17 -2.90
C HIS A 98 -0.91 22.35 -3.83
N PRO A 99 0.10 23.19 -3.53
CA PRO A 99 0.39 24.38 -4.32
C PRO A 99 0.76 24.09 -5.78
N THR A 100 1.47 22.99 -6.02
CA THR A 100 2.01 22.62 -7.34
C THR A 100 1.29 21.44 -7.99
N ARG A 101 0.31 20.82 -7.33
CA ARG A 101 -0.35 19.60 -7.81
C ARG A 101 -1.86 19.70 -7.66
N ASN A 102 -2.59 19.40 -8.74
CA ASN A 102 -4.04 19.38 -8.73
C ASN A 102 -4.55 17.99 -8.31
N ASN A 103 -4.38 17.66 -7.03
CA ASN A 103 -4.79 16.36 -6.49
C ASN A 103 -6.29 16.09 -6.69
N PHE A 104 -7.13 17.14 -6.60
CA PHE A 104 -8.57 17.05 -6.83
C PHE A 104 -8.91 16.56 -8.24
N ALA A 105 -8.33 17.19 -9.28
CA ALA A 105 -8.56 16.75 -10.66
C ALA A 105 -8.05 15.32 -10.88
N ARG A 106 -6.88 14.98 -10.35
CA ARG A 106 -6.30 13.63 -10.47
C ARG A 106 -7.15 12.55 -9.79
N CYS A 107 -7.73 12.84 -8.62
CA CYS A 107 -8.70 11.95 -7.98
C CYS A 107 -9.98 11.81 -8.81
N CYS A 108 -10.49 12.90 -9.39
CA CYS A 108 -11.62 12.86 -10.30
C CYS A 108 -11.32 12.03 -11.56
N ASP A 109 -10.14 12.17 -12.15
CA ASP A 109 -9.71 11.39 -13.31
C ASP A 109 -9.61 9.91 -12.96
N LEU A 110 -9.08 9.57 -11.78
CA LEU A 110 -9.06 8.19 -11.28
C LEU A 110 -10.47 7.62 -11.14
N VAL A 111 -11.37 8.33 -10.46
CA VAL A 111 -12.75 7.84 -10.26
C VAL A 111 -13.46 7.71 -11.61
N LYS A 112 -13.31 8.68 -12.52
CA LYS A 112 -13.82 8.63 -13.88
C LYS A 112 -13.29 7.41 -14.63
N HIS A 113 -11.97 7.21 -14.58
CA HIS A 113 -11.30 6.06 -15.19
C HIS A 113 -11.89 4.76 -14.66
N LEU A 114 -11.95 4.58 -13.35
CA LEU A 114 -12.39 3.34 -12.70
C LEU A 114 -13.89 3.09 -12.79
N THR A 115 -14.72 4.12 -12.91
CA THR A 115 -16.19 3.99 -12.98
C THR A 115 -16.74 4.01 -14.41
N GLY A 116 -16.02 4.62 -15.36
CA GLY A 116 -16.55 4.96 -16.69
C GLY A 116 -17.55 6.14 -16.67
N ASN A 117 -17.74 6.79 -15.51
CA ASN A 117 -18.67 7.89 -15.34
C ASN A 117 -17.93 9.24 -15.42
N ASN A 118 -18.44 10.20 -16.20
CA ASN A 118 -17.86 11.55 -16.28
C ASN A 118 -18.08 12.39 -15.01
N GLY A 119 -18.99 11.97 -14.14
CA GLY A 119 -19.35 12.68 -12.92
C GLY A 119 -20.08 13.99 -13.17
N LYS A 120 -20.54 14.63 -12.09
CA LYS A 120 -21.23 15.92 -12.12
C LYS A 120 -20.55 16.90 -11.17
N LYS A 121 -20.29 18.11 -11.68
CA LYS A 121 -19.78 19.24 -10.88
C LYS A 121 -20.87 19.76 -9.94
N HIS A 122 -20.49 20.01 -8.69
CA HIS A 122 -21.34 20.62 -7.66
C HIS A 122 -20.53 21.64 -6.86
N LEU A 123 -21.23 22.53 -6.13
CA LEU A 123 -20.63 23.52 -5.23
C LEU A 123 -19.47 24.27 -5.91
N GLU A 124 -19.79 24.95 -7.01
CA GLU A 124 -18.83 25.75 -7.78
C GLU A 124 -17.63 24.95 -8.33
N GLY A 125 -17.83 23.65 -8.56
CA GLY A 125 -16.78 22.76 -9.07
C GLY A 125 -15.76 22.32 -8.02
N THR A 126 -16.01 22.61 -6.75
CA THR A 126 -15.20 22.09 -5.62
C THR A 126 -15.61 20.69 -5.18
N VAL A 127 -16.71 20.17 -5.75
CA VAL A 127 -17.19 18.80 -5.55
C VAL A 127 -17.51 18.17 -6.91
N TYR A 128 -17.15 16.90 -7.05
CA TYR A 128 -17.51 16.05 -8.17
C TYR A 128 -18.19 14.78 -7.66
N ALA A 129 -19.39 14.51 -8.14
CA ALA A 129 -20.14 13.30 -7.78
C ALA A 129 -20.15 12.31 -8.96
N PHE A 130 -19.68 11.09 -8.69
CA PHE A 130 -19.70 9.95 -9.60
C PHE A 130 -20.64 8.89 -8.99
N ASP A 131 -21.94 9.16 -9.07
CA ASP A 131 -22.97 8.40 -8.35
C ASP A 131 -22.75 8.47 -6.82
N THR A 132 -22.52 7.34 -6.13
CA THR A 132 -22.29 7.30 -4.68
C THR A 132 -20.84 7.53 -4.27
N ILE A 133 -19.94 7.79 -5.23
CA ILE A 133 -18.54 8.15 -4.98
C ILE A 133 -18.40 9.66 -5.19
N VAL A 134 -18.10 10.40 -4.12
CA VAL A 134 -17.97 11.87 -4.18
C VAL A 134 -16.54 12.29 -3.90
N VAL A 135 -15.94 13.02 -4.85
CA VAL A 135 -14.64 13.67 -4.67
C VAL A 135 -14.87 15.11 -4.24
N VAL A 136 -14.24 15.52 -3.15
CA VAL A 136 -14.35 16.85 -2.56
C VAL A 136 -12.96 17.47 -2.52
N ARG A 137 -12.83 18.74 -2.92
CA ARG A 137 -11.59 19.49 -2.76
C ARG A 137 -11.33 19.67 -1.25
N GLY A 138 -10.23 19.13 -0.76
CA GLY A 138 -9.79 19.24 0.62
C GLY A 138 -8.98 20.50 0.87
N VAL A 139 -8.28 20.51 2.00
CA VAL A 139 -7.40 21.60 2.43
C VAL A 139 -5.95 21.27 2.11
N ASP A 140 -5.08 22.28 2.09
CA ASP A 140 -3.64 22.05 2.11
C ASP A 140 -3.22 21.82 3.56
N PRO A 141 -2.72 20.62 3.93
CA PRO A 141 -2.32 20.36 5.30
C PRO A 141 -1.10 21.18 5.75
N ALA A 142 -0.35 21.79 4.81
CA ALA A 142 0.76 22.69 5.13
C ALA A 142 0.30 24.11 5.49
N SER A 143 -0.90 24.49 5.03
CA SER A 143 -1.49 25.81 5.26
C SER A 143 -3.01 25.66 5.40
N PRO A 144 -3.49 25.00 6.47
CA PRO A 144 -4.92 24.78 6.66
C PRO A 144 -5.66 26.12 6.77
N PRO A 145 -6.86 26.25 6.18
CA PRO A 145 -7.65 27.47 6.30
C PRO A 145 -8.10 27.68 7.74
N THR A 146 -8.26 28.94 8.13
CA THR A 146 -8.76 29.34 9.46
C THR A 146 -10.01 30.21 9.34
N GLY A 147 -10.76 30.37 10.43
CA GLY A 147 -11.92 31.28 10.47
C GLY A 147 -13.01 30.89 9.45
N ASP A 148 -13.53 31.87 8.71
CA ASP A 148 -14.64 31.65 7.77
C ASP A 148 -14.26 30.77 6.58
N ALA A 149 -13.00 30.81 6.14
CA ALA A 149 -12.53 29.91 5.08
C ALA A 149 -12.59 28.44 5.51
N ALA A 150 -12.29 28.14 6.79
CA ALA A 150 -12.44 26.80 7.34
C ALA A 150 -13.90 26.36 7.37
N LYS A 151 -14.82 27.25 7.78
CA LYS A 151 -16.27 26.98 7.80
C LYS A 151 -16.81 26.61 6.42
N VAL A 152 -16.40 27.32 5.37
CA VAL A 152 -16.80 27.01 3.98
C VAL A 152 -16.41 25.58 3.60
N VAL A 153 -15.21 25.13 3.99
CA VAL A 153 -14.77 23.75 3.71
C VAL A 153 -15.56 22.74 4.54
N VAL A 154 -15.80 23.03 5.82
CA VAL A 154 -16.62 22.19 6.71
C VAL A 154 -18.05 22.04 6.17
N ASP A 155 -18.69 23.12 5.75
CA ASP A 155 -20.05 23.12 5.20
C ASP A 155 -20.14 22.33 3.89
N ARG A 156 -19.11 22.43 3.04
CA ARG A 156 -18.98 21.60 1.84
C ARG A 156 -18.93 20.11 2.19
N ILE A 157 -18.09 19.72 3.15
CA ILE A 157 -17.97 18.33 3.59
C ILE A 157 -19.29 17.84 4.20
N ASN A 158 -19.90 18.64 5.08
CA ASN A 158 -21.18 18.34 5.72
C ASN A 158 -22.31 18.14 4.70
N THR A 159 -22.34 18.99 3.66
CA THR A 159 -23.29 18.85 2.54
C THR A 159 -23.12 17.53 1.81
N CYS A 160 -21.88 17.12 1.55
CA CYS A 160 -21.59 15.84 0.90
C CYS A 160 -21.99 14.65 1.78
N ILE A 161 -21.67 14.66 3.07
CA ILE A 161 -22.04 13.60 4.02
C ILE A 161 -23.57 13.42 4.04
N ASN A 162 -24.31 14.51 4.25
CA ASN A 162 -25.77 14.48 4.29
C ASN A 162 -26.40 13.99 2.98
N ARG A 163 -25.84 14.36 1.83
CA ARG A 163 -26.32 13.87 0.52
C ARG A 163 -26.09 12.38 0.36
N ILE A 164 -24.92 11.88 0.74
CA ILE A 164 -24.61 10.45 0.60
C ILE A 164 -25.44 9.60 1.56
N PHE A 165 -25.65 10.06 2.80
CA PHE A 165 -26.58 9.38 3.71
C PHE A 165 -27.98 9.22 3.12
N LYS A 166 -28.49 10.27 2.45
CA LYS A 166 -29.79 10.22 1.76
C LYS A 166 -29.76 9.29 0.54
N MET A 167 -28.75 9.41 -0.32
CA MET A 167 -28.65 8.65 -1.58
C MET A 167 -28.52 7.15 -1.34
N CYS A 168 -27.69 6.75 -0.38
CA CYS A 168 -27.42 5.35 -0.07
C CYS A 168 -28.41 4.76 0.95
N ARG A 169 -29.47 5.51 1.30
CA ARG A 169 -30.56 5.09 2.19
C ARG A 169 -30.07 4.62 3.57
N TYR A 170 -29.08 5.31 4.14
CA TYR A 170 -28.71 5.08 5.54
C TYR A 170 -29.87 5.55 6.43
N SER A 171 -30.50 4.61 7.16
CA SER A 171 -31.51 5.00 8.14
C SER A 171 -30.88 5.87 9.24
N ASP A 172 -31.67 6.74 9.87
CA ASP A 172 -31.14 7.71 10.86
C ASP A 172 -30.44 7.00 12.03
N ALA A 173 -30.95 5.84 12.46
CA ALA A 173 -30.33 5.00 13.48
C ALA A 173 -29.05 4.27 13.02
N GLN A 174 -28.75 4.26 11.72
CA GLN A 174 -27.62 3.57 11.09
C GLN A 174 -26.60 4.53 10.45
N ARG A 175 -26.78 5.85 10.59
CA ARG A 175 -25.80 6.82 10.09
C ARG A 175 -24.53 6.72 10.91
N LYS A 176 -23.51 6.09 10.32
CA LYS A 176 -22.18 5.95 10.89
C LYS A 176 -21.13 6.45 9.92
N LEU A 177 -20.05 7.00 10.46
CA LEU A 177 -18.97 7.62 9.72
C LEU A 177 -17.62 7.09 10.21
N VAL A 178 -16.84 6.53 9.29
CA VAL A 178 -15.44 6.18 9.53
C VAL A 178 -14.57 7.13 8.74
N TRP A 179 -13.68 7.87 9.43
CA TRP A 179 -12.77 8.81 8.79
C TRP A 179 -11.35 8.22 8.71
N HIS A 180 -10.88 8.01 7.49
CA HIS A 180 -9.52 7.60 7.18
C HIS A 180 -8.69 8.81 6.77
N HIS A 181 -7.83 9.27 7.67
CA HIS A 181 -7.11 10.53 7.53
C HIS A 181 -5.63 10.32 7.24
N GLY A 182 -5.01 11.32 6.61
CA GLY A 182 -3.58 11.39 6.33
C GLY A 182 -2.74 11.72 7.56
N PRO A 183 -1.49 12.12 7.34
CA PRO A 183 -0.52 12.31 8.42
C PRO A 183 -0.77 13.57 9.26
N ALA A 184 -1.39 14.61 8.71
CA ALA A 184 -1.60 15.90 9.38
C ALA A 184 -3.09 16.14 9.63
N PHE A 185 -3.50 16.20 10.89
CA PHE A 185 -4.90 16.06 11.29
C PHE A 185 -5.56 17.24 12.00
N ALA A 186 -4.91 18.39 12.04
CA ALA A 186 -5.47 19.62 12.61
C ALA A 186 -6.84 19.98 11.99
N PHE A 187 -6.98 19.92 10.66
CA PHE A 187 -8.25 20.24 10.00
C PHE A 187 -9.39 19.28 10.35
N MET A 188 -9.12 17.98 10.51
CA MET A 188 -10.13 17.03 10.97
C MET A 188 -10.60 17.37 12.38
N LEU A 189 -9.71 17.80 13.28
CA LEU A 189 -10.09 18.27 14.62
C LEU A 189 -10.99 19.51 14.54
N ASP A 190 -10.69 20.44 13.64
CA ASP A 190 -11.53 21.61 13.40
C ASP A 190 -12.89 21.23 12.81
N TRP A 191 -12.95 20.23 11.93
CA TRP A 191 -14.21 19.66 11.46
C TRP A 191 -15.01 19.04 12.61
N ILE A 192 -14.40 18.21 13.46
CA ILE A 192 -15.09 17.61 14.63
C ILE A 192 -15.67 18.72 15.51
N ASN A 193 -14.90 19.77 15.77
CA ASN A 193 -15.32 20.89 16.60
C ASN A 193 -16.44 21.73 15.97
N SER A 194 -16.38 21.97 14.66
CA SER A 194 -17.22 22.97 13.98
C SER A 194 -18.39 22.39 13.20
N THR A 195 -18.41 21.07 12.99
CA THR A 195 -19.54 20.38 12.36
C THR A 195 -20.78 20.36 13.25
N THR A 196 -21.92 19.95 12.69
CA THR A 196 -23.18 19.86 13.42
C THR A 196 -23.14 18.73 14.46
N PRO A 197 -23.88 18.84 15.58
CA PRO A 197 -23.99 17.77 16.57
C PRO A 197 -24.40 16.42 15.97
N ASP A 198 -25.36 16.42 15.03
CA ASP A 198 -25.85 15.21 14.38
C ASP A 198 -24.75 14.49 13.58
N LEU A 199 -23.97 15.23 12.79
CA LEU A 199 -22.87 14.65 12.02
C LEU A 199 -21.73 14.20 12.92
N ARG A 200 -21.46 14.95 13.99
CA ARG A 200 -20.46 14.57 15.01
C ARG A 200 -20.85 13.26 15.68
N ALA A 201 -22.12 13.08 16.03
CA ALA A 201 -22.65 11.86 16.64
C ALA A 201 -22.61 10.64 15.69
N CYS A 202 -22.55 10.86 14.36
CA CYS A 202 -22.36 9.78 13.39
C CYS A 202 -20.92 9.24 13.39
N LEU A 203 -19.92 9.96 13.92
CA LEU A 203 -18.53 9.52 13.91
C LEU A 203 -18.38 8.24 14.75
N SER A 204 -17.98 7.14 14.12
CA SER A 204 -17.85 5.83 14.75
C SER A 204 -16.40 5.40 14.98
N ALA A 205 -15.47 5.85 14.12
CA ALA A 205 -14.04 5.60 14.29
C ALA A 205 -13.17 6.55 13.46
N LEU A 206 -11.92 6.69 13.89
CA LEU A 206 -10.86 7.42 13.19
C LEU A 206 -9.71 6.48 12.88
N SER A 207 -9.08 6.65 11.72
CA SER A 207 -7.76 6.07 11.46
C SER A 207 -6.80 7.11 10.90
N LEU A 208 -5.56 7.10 11.39
CA LEU A 208 -4.53 8.07 11.07
C LEU A 208 -3.34 7.36 10.43
N THR A 209 -3.04 7.69 9.19
CA THR A 209 -1.98 7.03 8.42
C THR A 209 -0.75 7.88 8.32
N GLY A 210 0.40 7.30 8.67
CA GLY A 210 1.70 7.94 8.47
C GLY A 210 1.90 9.20 9.32
N ALA A 211 1.13 9.40 10.39
CA ALA A 211 1.29 10.54 11.30
C ALA A 211 2.45 10.35 12.29
N LEU A 212 2.80 9.10 12.60
CA LEU A 212 3.86 8.74 13.53
C LEU A 212 4.89 7.85 12.82
N ASP A 213 6.17 8.11 13.06
CA ASP A 213 7.24 7.14 12.86
C ASP A 213 7.43 6.38 14.18
N LEU A 214 7.06 5.11 14.11
CA LEU A 214 7.00 4.22 15.25
C LEU A 214 8.15 3.18 15.21
N VAL A 215 9.13 3.34 14.30
CA VAL A 215 10.23 2.39 14.08
C VAL A 215 11.61 3.00 14.37
N SER A 216 11.79 4.31 14.17
CA SER A 216 13.09 4.98 14.30
C SER A 216 13.28 5.65 15.68
N GLY A 217 13.82 4.93 16.66
CA GLY A 217 14.00 5.47 18.02
C GLY A 217 12.69 5.44 18.83
N PRO A 218 12.43 6.43 19.74
CA PRO A 218 11.24 6.44 20.59
C PRO A 218 9.96 6.13 19.81
N ALA A 219 9.20 5.16 20.32
CA ALA A 219 8.07 4.49 19.66
C ALA A 219 6.91 5.38 19.20
N ALA A 220 6.91 6.68 19.46
CA ALA A 220 5.81 7.58 19.11
C ALA A 220 6.29 8.94 18.58
N LYS A 221 7.32 8.96 17.72
CA LYS A 221 7.79 10.20 17.10
C LYS A 221 6.89 10.62 15.93
N PRO A 222 6.75 11.92 15.63
CA PRO A 222 6.13 12.35 14.39
C PRO A 222 6.94 11.87 13.18
N SER A 223 6.26 11.32 12.18
CA SER A 223 6.85 11.08 10.85
C SER A 223 7.22 12.44 10.19
N PRO A 224 8.01 12.46 9.10
CA PRO A 224 8.32 13.72 8.41
C PRO A 224 7.07 14.55 8.07
N GLU A 225 6.03 13.91 7.55
CA GLU A 225 4.75 14.53 7.21
C GLU A 225 3.89 14.83 8.45
N GLY A 226 4.00 14.00 9.48
CA GLY A 226 3.28 14.12 10.74
C GLY A 226 3.82 15.20 11.69
N ARG A 227 5.02 15.76 11.43
CA ARG A 227 5.61 16.90 12.18
C ARG A 227 4.75 18.16 12.16
N ARG A 228 3.74 18.21 11.29
CA ARG A 228 2.76 19.30 11.24
C ARG A 228 1.79 19.29 12.41
N ASN A 229 1.64 18.15 13.09
CA ASN A 229 0.80 18.06 14.28
C ASN A 229 1.60 18.53 15.51
N SER A 230 0.98 19.39 16.31
CA SER A 230 1.50 19.79 17.60
C SER A 230 1.06 18.84 18.72
N LEU A 231 1.70 18.93 19.89
CA LEU A 231 1.23 18.25 21.10
C LEU A 231 -0.19 18.66 21.50
N LYS A 232 -0.61 19.89 21.17
CA LYS A 232 -1.98 20.36 21.42
C LYS A 232 -2.98 19.64 20.51
N ASP A 233 -2.62 19.38 19.26
CA ASP A 233 -3.47 18.62 18.33
C ASP A 233 -3.66 17.19 18.81
N LEU A 234 -2.59 16.57 19.32
CA LEU A 234 -2.63 15.21 19.89
C LEU A 234 -3.51 15.14 21.15
N ALA A 235 -3.36 16.09 22.07
CA ALA A 235 -4.22 16.17 23.26
C ALA A 235 -5.69 16.40 22.90
N ARG A 236 -5.96 17.28 21.92
CA ARG A 236 -7.32 17.57 21.43
C ARG A 236 -7.95 16.36 20.73
N LEU A 237 -7.16 15.61 19.97
CA LEU A 237 -7.57 14.34 19.38
C LEU A 237 -8.02 13.34 20.45
N GLU A 238 -7.21 13.16 21.50
CA GLU A 238 -7.54 12.26 22.62
C GLU A 238 -8.81 12.71 23.36
N GLU A 239 -8.93 14.01 23.67
CA GLU A 239 -10.11 14.59 24.30
C GLU A 239 -11.38 14.35 23.48
N TYR A 240 -11.35 14.67 22.18
CA TYR A 240 -12.50 14.49 21.30
C TYR A 240 -12.85 13.02 21.12
N ALA A 241 -11.86 12.15 20.93
CA ALA A 241 -12.08 10.73 20.79
C ALA A 241 -12.69 10.13 22.06
N ALA A 242 -12.22 10.53 23.24
CA ALA A 242 -12.76 10.07 24.52
C ALA A 242 -14.21 10.55 24.73
N LYS A 243 -14.48 11.84 24.46
CA LYS A 243 -15.81 12.43 24.59
C LYS A 243 -16.84 11.79 23.66
N LEU A 244 -16.42 11.41 22.46
CA LEU A 244 -17.27 10.75 21.46
C LEU A 244 -17.26 9.22 21.58
N ALA A 245 -16.46 8.66 22.48
CA ALA A 245 -16.22 7.22 22.61
C ALA A 245 -15.82 6.53 21.29
N VAL A 246 -15.01 7.20 20.46
CA VAL A 246 -14.54 6.69 19.17
C VAL A 246 -13.10 6.19 19.27
N PRO A 247 -12.77 4.99 18.73
CA PRO A 247 -11.40 4.54 18.66
C PRO A 247 -10.60 5.33 17.62
N VAL A 248 -9.34 5.59 17.93
CA VAL A 248 -8.34 6.19 17.02
C VAL A 248 -7.31 5.13 16.66
N VAL A 249 -7.29 4.70 15.40
CA VAL A 249 -6.40 3.65 14.92
C VAL A 249 -5.21 4.24 14.17
N TRP A 250 -4.01 4.06 14.73
CA TRP A 250 -2.76 4.45 14.09
C TRP A 250 -2.33 3.39 13.09
N LEU A 251 -2.10 3.84 11.85
CA LEU A 251 -1.69 3.01 10.72
C LEU A 251 -0.29 3.42 10.27
N ASP A 252 0.62 2.45 10.25
CA ASP A 252 1.98 2.60 9.77
C ASP A 252 2.37 1.35 8.95
N PRO A 253 2.97 1.50 7.75
CA PRO A 253 3.32 0.35 6.92
C PRO A 253 4.21 -0.67 7.65
N LYS A 254 5.21 -0.19 8.40
CA LYS A 254 6.18 -1.06 9.06
C LYS A 254 5.53 -1.87 10.20
N HIS A 255 4.54 -1.33 10.89
CA HIS A 255 3.74 -2.05 11.91
C HIS A 255 2.99 -3.25 11.32
N GLN A 256 2.61 -3.13 10.06
CA GLN A 256 1.89 -4.14 9.31
C GLN A 256 2.81 -5.08 8.53
N GLY A 257 4.13 -4.89 8.60
CA GLY A 257 5.13 -5.69 7.88
C GLY A 257 5.36 -5.26 6.43
N ILE A 258 4.88 -4.08 6.04
CA ILE A 258 5.09 -3.46 4.72
C ILE A 258 6.37 -2.61 4.83
N VAL A 259 7.51 -3.20 4.47
CA VAL A 259 8.85 -2.65 4.73
C VAL A 259 9.60 -2.20 3.47
N PHE A 260 9.27 -2.74 2.31
CA PHE A 260 9.85 -2.31 1.04
C PHE A 260 9.25 -0.98 0.59
N GLU A 261 10.08 -0.09 0.07
CA GLU A 261 9.68 1.25 -0.41
C GLU A 261 9.18 1.21 -1.87
N HIS A 262 9.62 0.21 -2.65
CA HIS A 262 9.30 0.11 -4.07
C HIS A 262 7.96 -0.59 -4.28
N LEU A 263 7.01 0.10 -4.90
CA LEU A 263 5.68 -0.45 -5.19
C LEU A 263 5.71 -1.70 -6.08
N ALA A 264 6.74 -1.81 -6.94
CA ALA A 264 6.97 -2.99 -7.76
C ALA A 264 7.16 -4.28 -6.95
N THR A 265 7.60 -4.19 -5.69
CA THR A 265 7.69 -5.35 -4.80
C THR A 265 6.31 -5.91 -4.44
N TYR A 266 5.28 -5.07 -4.41
CA TYR A 266 3.94 -5.45 -3.98
C TYR A 266 2.97 -5.74 -5.13
N MET A 267 3.42 -5.62 -6.38
CA MET A 267 2.59 -5.83 -7.56
C MET A 267 3.42 -6.51 -8.66
N TYR A 268 3.09 -7.75 -9.00
CA TYR A 268 3.75 -8.44 -10.12
C TYR A 268 3.54 -7.69 -11.42
N PHE A 269 4.57 -7.63 -12.26
CA PHE A 269 4.56 -6.90 -13.53
C PHE A 269 4.03 -5.47 -13.38
N TYR A 270 4.43 -4.79 -12.29
CA TYR A 270 3.91 -3.49 -11.90
C TYR A 270 3.87 -2.49 -13.06
N ALA A 271 4.96 -2.32 -13.80
CA ALA A 271 5.02 -1.38 -14.91
C ALA A 271 4.04 -1.70 -16.05
N TYR A 272 3.73 -2.98 -16.25
CA TYR A 272 2.79 -3.46 -17.26
C TYR A 272 1.33 -3.23 -16.84
N TYR A 273 1.00 -3.49 -15.57
CA TYR A 273 -0.39 -3.39 -15.10
C TYR A 273 -0.77 -2.01 -14.56
N LEU A 274 0.18 -1.17 -14.18
CA LEU A 274 -0.12 0.14 -13.62
C LEU A 274 -1.05 1.00 -14.53
N PRO A 275 -0.89 0.99 -15.87
CA PRO A 275 -1.82 1.66 -16.78
C PRO A 275 -3.26 1.12 -16.78
N THR A 276 -3.48 -0.08 -16.26
CA THR A 276 -4.83 -0.60 -15.99
C THR A 276 -5.45 0.11 -14.78
N PHE A 277 -4.68 0.26 -13.70
CA PHE A 277 -5.17 0.85 -12.45
C PHE A 277 -5.42 2.35 -12.59
N LEU A 278 -4.51 3.07 -13.24
CA LEU A 278 -4.48 4.53 -13.22
C LEU A 278 -4.65 5.11 -14.64
N PRO A 279 -5.33 6.25 -14.79
CA PRO A 279 -5.43 6.92 -16.09
C PRO A 279 -4.15 7.70 -16.43
N ALA A 280 -3.96 7.97 -17.73
CA ALA A 280 -2.77 8.66 -18.24
C ALA A 280 -2.43 9.98 -17.50
N PRO A 281 -3.37 10.90 -17.21
CA PRO A 281 -3.05 12.15 -16.51
C PRO A 281 -2.48 11.96 -15.10
N VAL A 282 -2.79 10.82 -14.46
CA VAL A 282 -2.24 10.47 -13.15
C VAL A 282 -0.86 9.84 -13.30
N LEU A 283 -0.70 8.91 -14.25
CA LEU A 283 0.56 8.23 -14.54
C LEU A 283 1.66 9.18 -15.01
N GLU A 284 1.31 10.11 -15.89
CA GLU A 284 2.24 10.99 -16.60
C GLU A 284 3.16 11.73 -15.65
N THR A 285 2.62 12.27 -14.54
CA THR A 285 3.45 12.99 -13.58
C THR A 285 4.48 12.09 -12.88
N HIS A 286 4.12 10.84 -12.57
CA HIS A 286 5.04 9.88 -11.93
C HIS A 286 6.07 9.34 -12.92
N LEU A 287 5.66 9.17 -14.18
CA LEU A 287 6.53 8.80 -15.28
C LEU A 287 7.57 9.89 -15.56
N HIS A 288 7.13 11.14 -15.68
CA HIS A 288 7.99 12.29 -15.89
C HIS A 288 9.02 12.45 -14.76
N ALA A 289 8.58 12.30 -13.51
CA ALA A 289 9.49 12.32 -12.35
C ALA A 289 10.54 11.20 -12.41
N ALA A 290 10.15 9.98 -12.80
CA ALA A 290 11.08 8.86 -12.95
C ALA A 290 12.08 9.07 -14.10
N MET A 291 11.63 9.59 -15.24
CA MET A 291 12.47 9.92 -16.39
C MET A 291 13.53 10.98 -16.02
N ASP A 292 13.09 12.06 -15.38
CA ASP A 292 13.96 13.13 -14.88
C ASP A 292 15.00 12.60 -13.89
N ALA A 293 14.59 11.74 -12.95
CA ALA A 293 15.48 11.14 -11.96
C ALA A 293 16.50 10.16 -12.57
N LEU A 294 16.09 9.33 -13.54
CA LEU A 294 16.98 8.40 -14.25
C LEU A 294 18.05 9.14 -15.06
N VAL A 295 17.66 10.17 -15.80
CA VAL A 295 18.62 10.99 -16.56
C VAL A 295 19.55 11.75 -15.61
N THR A 296 19.01 12.32 -14.52
CA THR A 296 19.82 12.97 -13.48
C THR A 296 20.85 12.01 -12.88
N PHE A 297 20.45 10.77 -12.58
CA PHE A 297 21.34 9.73 -12.08
C PHE A 297 22.48 9.42 -13.06
N ALA A 298 22.16 9.18 -14.33
CA ALA A 298 23.15 8.85 -15.35
C ALA A 298 24.12 10.02 -15.60
N ALA A 299 23.61 11.25 -15.65
CA ALA A 299 24.42 12.45 -15.77
C ALA A 299 25.32 12.67 -14.55
N ARG A 300 24.82 12.42 -13.32
CA ARG A 300 25.61 12.50 -12.08
C ARG A 300 26.79 11.54 -12.08
N LEU A 301 26.57 10.29 -12.48
CA LEU A 301 27.64 9.30 -12.65
C LEU A 301 28.71 9.80 -13.64
N ARG A 302 28.27 10.33 -14.79
CA ARG A 302 29.18 10.90 -15.78
C ARG A 302 29.97 12.07 -15.23
N GLY A 303 29.30 13.00 -14.56
CA GLY A 303 29.94 14.15 -13.92
C GLY A 303 31.01 13.76 -12.91
N ALA A 304 30.77 12.69 -12.12
CA ALA A 304 31.79 12.13 -11.24
C ALA A 304 32.97 11.53 -12.02
N ALA A 305 32.71 10.79 -13.10
CA ALA A 305 33.73 10.14 -13.91
C ALA A 305 34.57 11.12 -14.78
N THR A 306 34.00 12.26 -15.15
CA THR A 306 34.68 13.29 -15.98
C THR A 306 35.15 14.50 -15.19
N SER A 307 34.83 14.58 -13.89
CA SER A 307 35.03 15.78 -13.07
C SER A 307 34.34 17.03 -13.62
N THR A 308 33.16 16.86 -14.25
CA THR A 308 32.33 17.94 -14.80
C THR A 308 31.08 18.11 -13.93
N TYR A 309 30.80 19.34 -13.49
CA TYR A 309 29.74 19.63 -12.51
C TYR A 309 28.93 20.87 -12.89
N GLY A 310 27.81 21.06 -12.21
CA GLY A 310 26.96 22.24 -12.33
C GLY A 310 26.53 22.55 -13.76
N ALA A 311 26.60 23.83 -14.15
CA ALA A 311 26.14 24.29 -15.45
C ALA A 311 26.89 23.66 -16.64
N ALA A 312 28.16 23.27 -16.46
CA ALA A 312 28.91 22.61 -17.53
C ALA A 312 28.31 21.25 -17.89
N LEU A 313 27.96 20.45 -16.89
CA LEU A 313 27.31 19.16 -17.09
C LEU A 313 25.87 19.32 -17.61
N VAL A 314 25.14 20.35 -17.17
CA VAL A 314 23.80 20.65 -17.71
C VAL A 314 23.85 20.92 -19.20
N ARG A 315 24.84 21.67 -19.69
CA ARG A 315 25.00 21.90 -21.15
C ARG A 315 25.19 20.59 -21.90
N ASP A 316 25.98 19.67 -21.35
CA ASP A 316 26.18 18.36 -21.95
C ASP A 316 24.87 17.57 -21.97
N VAL A 317 24.09 17.57 -20.89
CA VAL A 317 22.78 16.90 -20.82
C VAL A 317 21.81 17.50 -21.85
N GLN A 318 21.70 18.83 -21.90
CA GLN A 318 20.83 19.53 -22.85
C GLN A 318 21.21 19.26 -24.31
N ALA A 319 22.49 19.06 -24.61
CA ALA A 319 22.94 18.71 -25.95
C ALA A 319 22.51 17.29 -26.39
N HIS A 320 22.13 16.43 -25.45
CA HIS A 320 21.67 15.06 -25.71
C HIS A 320 20.15 14.88 -25.55
N LEU A 321 19.44 15.95 -25.15
CA LEU A 321 17.97 15.96 -25.05
C LEU A 321 17.35 16.70 -26.24
N ASP A 322 16.31 16.12 -26.84
CA ASP A 322 15.41 16.81 -27.74
C ASP A 322 14.44 17.66 -26.93
N ALA A 323 14.60 18.98 -26.98
CA ALA A 323 13.74 19.92 -26.26
C ALA A 323 12.24 19.78 -26.60
N ARG A 324 11.87 19.24 -27.77
CA ARG A 324 10.47 18.98 -28.13
C ARG A 324 9.86 17.90 -27.23
N VAL A 325 10.63 16.86 -26.92
CA VAL A 325 10.17 15.67 -26.19
C VAL A 325 10.50 15.76 -24.70
N ALA A 326 11.65 16.34 -24.34
CA ALA A 326 12.12 16.46 -22.97
C ALA A 326 11.39 17.53 -22.14
N ARG A 327 10.93 18.63 -22.77
CA ARG A 327 10.40 19.81 -22.06
C ARG A 327 9.30 19.52 -21.02
N PRO A 328 8.37 18.56 -21.21
CA PRO A 328 7.33 18.28 -20.22
C PRO A 328 7.83 17.62 -18.92
N TRP A 329 9.02 17.02 -18.93
CA TRP A 329 9.51 16.21 -17.82
C TRP A 329 10.89 16.58 -17.30
N ALA A 330 11.77 17.12 -18.16
CA ALA A 330 13.12 17.51 -17.79
C ALA A 330 13.08 18.71 -16.83
N ALA A 331 13.43 18.48 -15.57
CA ALA A 331 13.42 19.51 -14.53
C ALA A 331 14.72 19.47 -13.74
N SER A 332 14.93 18.43 -12.93
CA SER A 332 16.14 18.24 -12.15
C SER A 332 17.35 17.96 -13.05
N CYS A 333 17.15 17.24 -14.15
CA CYS A 333 18.23 16.85 -15.05
C CYS A 333 18.82 18.05 -15.83
N ILE A 334 18.11 19.17 -15.89
CA ILE A 334 18.56 20.43 -16.48
C ILE A 334 18.81 21.52 -15.43
N ASP A 335 18.73 21.19 -14.14
CA ASP A 335 19.06 22.11 -13.05
C ASP A 335 20.51 21.93 -12.61
N ALA A 336 21.31 23.00 -12.70
CA ALA A 336 22.71 22.98 -12.29
C ALA A 336 22.90 22.61 -10.80
N ARG A 337 21.91 22.88 -9.95
CA ARG A 337 21.94 22.53 -8.52
C ARG A 337 21.90 21.02 -8.29
N SER A 338 21.42 20.24 -9.26
CA SER A 338 21.41 18.78 -9.19
C SER A 338 22.80 18.16 -9.30
N TYR A 339 23.81 18.93 -9.70
CA TYR A 339 25.12 18.43 -10.14
C TYR A 339 26.29 19.01 -9.34
N ASP A 340 26.13 19.15 -8.03
CA ASP A 340 27.29 19.39 -7.16
C ASP A 340 28.19 18.14 -7.08
N LYS A 341 29.44 18.35 -6.67
CA LYS A 341 30.46 17.30 -6.61
C LYS A 341 30.08 16.14 -5.69
N ALA A 342 29.39 16.40 -4.58
CA ALA A 342 28.98 15.37 -3.64
C ALA A 342 27.82 14.54 -4.21
N SER A 343 26.79 15.20 -4.73
CA SER A 343 25.65 14.56 -5.41
C SER A 343 26.07 13.68 -6.58
N CYS A 344 27.05 14.12 -7.38
CA CYS A 344 27.61 13.31 -8.47
C CYS A 344 28.33 12.06 -7.96
N ARG A 345 29.12 12.17 -6.89
CA ARG A 345 29.82 11.02 -6.29
C ARG A 345 28.84 10.05 -5.63
N ASP A 346 27.80 10.57 -5.01
CA ASP A 346 26.79 9.79 -4.31
C ASP A 346 25.96 8.91 -5.26
N ALA A 347 25.89 9.24 -6.55
CA ALA A 347 25.24 8.40 -7.55
C ALA A 347 25.89 6.99 -7.67
N ALA A 348 27.16 6.83 -7.29
CA ALA A 348 27.83 5.53 -7.26
C ALA A 348 27.54 4.69 -6.00
N LYS A 349 26.75 5.22 -5.05
CA LYS A 349 26.34 4.47 -3.85
C LYS A 349 25.26 3.45 -4.19
N ASP A 350 25.28 2.32 -3.48
CA ASP A 350 24.35 1.21 -3.71
C ASP A 350 22.88 1.62 -3.62
N ALA A 351 22.52 2.52 -2.70
CA ALA A 351 21.15 3.02 -2.58
C ALA A 351 20.69 3.78 -3.83
N SER A 352 21.55 4.63 -4.41
CA SER A 352 21.25 5.38 -5.63
C SER A 352 21.17 4.48 -6.85
N ILE A 353 22.09 3.52 -6.97
CA ILE A 353 22.05 2.53 -8.05
C ILE A 353 20.79 1.67 -7.94
N HIS A 354 20.46 1.18 -6.75
CA HIS A 354 19.26 0.39 -6.51
C HIS A 354 17.98 1.17 -6.85
N ALA A 355 17.87 2.44 -6.44
CA ALA A 355 16.75 3.29 -6.84
C ALA A 355 16.67 3.45 -8.38
N ALA A 356 17.80 3.66 -9.06
CA ALA A 356 17.85 3.75 -10.51
C ALA A 356 17.44 2.43 -11.20
N VAL A 357 17.81 1.27 -10.66
CA VAL A 357 17.36 -0.05 -11.16
C VAL A 357 15.83 -0.14 -11.11
N HIS A 358 15.20 0.25 -9.99
CA HIS A 358 13.74 0.20 -9.84
C HIS A 358 13.02 1.14 -10.80
N LEU A 359 13.53 2.36 -10.97
CA LEU A 359 12.97 3.30 -11.95
C LEU A 359 13.19 2.82 -13.38
N ALA A 360 14.32 2.19 -13.68
CA ALA A 360 14.61 1.64 -15.00
C ALA A 360 13.66 0.49 -15.37
N ASP A 361 13.35 -0.40 -14.42
CA ASP A 361 12.41 -1.50 -14.63
C ASP A 361 10.94 -1.04 -14.62
N SER A 362 10.62 -0.08 -13.74
CA SER A 362 9.29 0.48 -13.55
C SER A 362 9.33 1.99 -13.27
N PRO A 363 9.25 2.84 -14.30
CA PRO A 363 9.50 4.27 -14.19
C PRO A 363 8.27 5.01 -13.66
N PHE A 364 7.89 4.76 -12.42
CA PHE A 364 6.82 5.47 -11.75
C PHE A 364 7.29 5.89 -10.38
N GLN A 365 7.78 7.12 -10.29
CA GLN A 365 8.37 7.64 -9.07
C GLN A 365 7.29 8.24 -8.16
N PRO A 366 7.14 7.74 -6.92
CA PRO A 366 6.33 8.41 -5.91
C PRO A 366 6.85 9.82 -5.58
N PHE A 367 5.98 10.72 -5.12
CA PHE A 367 6.39 12.03 -4.63
C PHE A 367 7.08 11.94 -3.26
N SER A 368 6.67 11.00 -2.41
CA SER A 368 7.38 10.63 -1.18
C SER A 368 8.11 9.30 -1.38
N GLN A 369 9.34 9.16 -0.89
CA GLN A 369 10.08 7.88 -0.96
C GLN A 369 9.39 6.76 -0.16
N ALA A 370 8.54 7.11 0.81
CA ALA A 370 7.76 6.15 1.58
C ALA A 370 6.42 5.84 0.89
N ILE A 371 5.82 4.68 1.21
CA ILE A 371 4.50 4.25 0.72
C ILE A 371 3.46 4.16 1.86
N PRO A 372 3.22 5.26 2.62
CA PRO A 372 2.35 5.24 3.81
C PRO A 372 0.92 4.79 3.50
N ALA A 373 0.40 5.06 2.29
CA ALA A 373 -0.98 4.71 1.96
C ALA A 373 -1.23 3.21 1.98
N PHE A 374 -0.22 2.39 1.73
CA PHE A 374 -0.36 0.92 1.73
C PHE A 374 -0.73 0.37 3.11
N ALA A 375 -0.46 1.10 4.20
CA ALA A 375 -0.95 0.76 5.54
C ALA A 375 -2.49 0.78 5.66
N ARG A 376 -3.19 1.38 4.68
CA ARG A 376 -4.66 1.44 4.64
C ARG A 376 -5.28 0.27 3.90
N LEU A 377 -4.50 -0.58 3.22
CA LEU A 377 -5.02 -1.73 2.48
C LEU A 377 -5.80 -2.72 3.38
N ALA A 378 -5.48 -2.74 4.68
CA ALA A 378 -6.08 -3.58 5.70
C ALA A 378 -7.37 -3.01 6.33
N VAL A 379 -7.80 -1.79 5.97
CA VAL A 379 -9.00 -1.14 6.53
C VAL A 379 -10.01 -0.76 5.45
N GLY A 380 -11.25 -0.47 5.83
CA GLY A 380 -12.33 -0.07 4.93
C GLY A 380 -13.38 -1.16 4.63
N PRO A 381 -14.43 -0.82 3.85
CA PRO A 381 -15.73 -1.50 3.85
C PRO A 381 -15.71 -2.96 3.35
N ALA A 382 -14.64 -3.43 2.72
CA ALA A 382 -14.50 -4.84 2.32
C ALA A 382 -13.08 -5.36 2.58
N ALA A 383 -12.45 -4.91 3.66
CA ALA A 383 -11.15 -5.45 4.10
C ALA A 383 -11.26 -6.85 4.74
N GLY A 384 -12.43 -7.51 4.69
CA GLY A 384 -12.60 -8.90 5.12
C GLY A 384 -12.26 -9.12 6.60
N GLY A 385 -12.43 -8.10 7.44
CA GLY A 385 -12.23 -8.19 8.88
C GLY A 385 -10.82 -8.58 9.29
N GLY A 386 -9.79 -7.90 8.77
CA GLY A 386 -8.46 -7.83 9.39
C GLY A 386 -7.87 -9.14 9.91
N MET A 387 -8.11 -10.30 9.27
CA MET A 387 -7.79 -11.61 9.85
C MET A 387 -6.29 -11.79 10.15
N ALA A 388 -5.45 -10.96 9.55
CA ALA A 388 -4.00 -10.95 9.77
C ALA A 388 -3.47 -9.76 10.59
N CYS A 389 -4.34 -8.89 11.09
CA CYS A 389 -3.96 -7.73 11.91
C CYS A 389 -4.63 -7.78 13.30
N VAL A 390 -4.04 -7.05 14.23
CA VAL A 390 -4.59 -6.76 15.57
C VAL A 390 -4.57 -5.25 15.72
N ALA A 391 -5.70 -4.66 16.14
CA ALA A 391 -5.77 -3.26 16.50
C ALA A 391 -5.48 -3.15 17.99
N ALA A 392 -4.21 -3.21 18.37
CA ALA A 392 -3.75 -3.33 19.74
C ALA A 392 -4.14 -2.09 20.58
N PRO A 393 -4.99 -2.23 21.61
CA PRO A 393 -5.22 -1.18 22.61
C PRO A 393 -3.93 -0.61 23.20
N ALA A 394 -3.79 0.71 23.13
CA ALA A 394 -2.58 1.41 23.55
C ALA A 394 -2.88 2.78 24.18
N VAL A 395 -1.94 3.24 25.01
CA VAL A 395 -1.83 4.63 25.48
C VAL A 395 -0.49 5.17 25.03
N PHE A 396 -0.49 6.43 24.61
CA PHE A 396 0.69 7.14 24.15
C PHE A 396 1.09 8.21 25.16
N ASP A 397 2.38 8.33 25.42
CA ASP A 397 2.98 9.56 25.93
C ASP A 397 3.72 10.21 24.76
N PHE A 398 3.04 11.13 24.08
CA PHE A 398 3.58 11.83 22.92
C PHE A 398 4.73 12.77 23.28
N SER A 399 4.82 13.22 24.53
CA SER A 399 5.91 14.09 24.98
C SER A 399 7.20 13.29 25.19
N ALA A 400 7.09 12.10 25.79
CA ALA A 400 8.21 11.18 25.98
C ALA A 400 8.50 10.32 24.75
N GLY A 401 7.60 10.30 23.75
CA GLY A 401 7.68 9.44 22.58
C GLY A 401 7.58 7.96 22.94
N THR A 402 6.78 7.61 23.95
CA THR A 402 6.60 6.23 24.41
C THR A 402 5.17 5.77 24.23
N VAL A 403 4.98 4.45 24.15
CA VAL A 403 3.67 3.80 24.00
C VAL A 403 3.59 2.62 24.94
N ARG A 404 2.41 2.24 25.40
CA ARG A 404 2.21 0.98 26.15
C ARG A 404 0.92 0.30 25.73
N ALA A 405 0.91 -1.01 25.74
CA ALA A 405 -0.31 -1.77 25.60
C ALA A 405 -1.23 -1.51 26.80
N SER A 406 -2.47 -1.10 26.55
CA SER A 406 -3.41 -0.70 27.58
C SER A 406 -4.83 -0.91 27.13
N SER A 407 -5.63 -1.57 27.98
CA SER A 407 -7.08 -1.68 27.78
C SER A 407 -7.83 -0.37 28.06
N ALA A 408 -7.21 0.55 28.79
CA ALA A 408 -7.71 1.90 29.02
C ALA A 408 -7.27 2.83 27.88
N GLY A 409 -8.18 3.66 27.38
CA GLY A 409 -7.89 4.67 26.37
C GLY A 409 -8.51 4.41 24.99
N VAL A 410 -8.44 5.43 24.15
CA VAL A 410 -9.09 5.48 22.81
C VAL A 410 -8.17 5.03 21.68
N HIS A 411 -6.86 5.00 21.91
CA HIS A 411 -5.89 4.72 20.86
C HIS A 411 -5.70 3.23 20.61
N ARG A 412 -5.51 2.88 19.34
CA ARG A 412 -5.24 1.52 18.86
C ARG A 412 -4.10 1.58 17.87
N VAL A 413 -3.19 0.61 17.89
CA VAL A 413 -2.11 0.50 16.89
C VAL A 413 -2.37 -0.73 16.02
N LEU A 414 -2.50 -0.55 14.71
CA LEU A 414 -2.72 -1.69 13.82
C LEU A 414 -1.40 -2.41 13.54
N VAL A 415 -1.26 -3.62 14.08
CA VAL A 415 -0.06 -4.46 13.96
C VAL A 415 -0.39 -5.77 13.24
N SER A 416 0.56 -6.32 12.48
CA SER A 416 0.42 -7.68 11.93
C SER A 416 0.45 -8.73 13.06
N ARG A 417 -0.39 -9.78 12.95
CA ARG A 417 -0.46 -10.90 13.91
C ARG A 417 0.81 -11.75 13.95
N GLY A 418 1.53 -11.82 12.85
CA GLY A 418 2.86 -12.42 12.76
C GLY A 418 3.79 -11.34 12.25
N ALA A 419 4.67 -10.81 13.09
CA ALA A 419 5.57 -9.75 12.70
C ALA A 419 7.01 -10.06 13.13
N GLY A 420 7.40 -11.33 12.98
CA GLY A 420 8.81 -11.69 12.87
C GLY A 420 9.32 -11.40 11.45
N PRO A 421 10.65 -11.44 11.22
CA PRO A 421 11.23 -11.34 9.88
C PRO A 421 10.66 -12.36 8.87
N GLU A 422 10.30 -13.56 9.35
CA GLU A 422 9.66 -14.64 8.57
C GLU A 422 8.26 -14.29 8.04
N ASP A 423 7.67 -13.18 8.47
CA ASP A 423 6.33 -12.76 8.07
C ASP A 423 6.32 -11.63 7.04
N VAL A 424 7.46 -11.00 6.74
CA VAL A 424 7.55 -9.95 5.70
C VAL A 424 7.16 -10.51 4.32
N ASP A 425 7.63 -11.71 3.98
CA ASP A 425 7.29 -12.37 2.72
C ASP A 425 5.80 -12.71 2.64
N LYS A 426 5.19 -13.15 3.75
CA LYS A 426 3.75 -13.46 3.82
C LYS A 426 2.90 -12.20 3.68
N VAL A 427 3.32 -11.10 4.30
CA VAL A 427 2.65 -9.79 4.16
C VAL A 427 2.78 -9.32 2.71
N THR A 428 3.97 -9.39 2.13
CA THR A 428 4.22 -9.02 0.73
C THR A 428 3.36 -9.83 -0.22
N ALA A 429 3.35 -11.17 -0.09
CA ALA A 429 2.52 -12.06 -0.90
C ALA A 429 1.02 -11.78 -0.73
N ARG A 430 0.56 -11.41 0.48
CA ARG A 430 -0.82 -11.02 0.72
C ARG A 430 -1.18 -9.71 0.00
N VAL A 431 -0.30 -8.71 0.06
CA VAL A 431 -0.51 -7.45 -0.65
C VAL A 431 -0.52 -7.70 -2.17
N GLN A 432 0.41 -8.51 -2.68
CA GLN A 432 0.43 -8.93 -4.09
C GLN A 432 -0.88 -9.61 -4.49
N GLY A 433 -1.34 -10.61 -3.74
CA GLY A 433 -2.61 -11.31 -4.02
C GLY A 433 -3.82 -10.36 -3.97
N MET A 434 -3.83 -9.41 -3.04
CA MET A 434 -4.86 -8.39 -2.96
C MET A 434 -4.87 -7.49 -4.19
N MET A 435 -3.70 -6.97 -4.60
CA MET A 435 -3.60 -6.10 -5.76
C MET A 435 -3.93 -6.83 -7.06
N MET A 436 -3.61 -8.12 -7.17
CA MET A 436 -4.05 -8.97 -8.28
C MET A 436 -5.57 -9.14 -8.32
N GLY A 437 -6.21 -9.38 -7.18
CA GLY A 437 -7.67 -9.43 -7.12
C GLY A 437 -8.35 -8.10 -7.47
N VAL A 438 -7.71 -6.96 -7.15
CA VAL A 438 -8.17 -5.63 -7.61
C VAL A 438 -7.96 -5.49 -9.12
N LEU A 439 -6.82 -5.90 -9.65
CA LEU A 439 -6.50 -5.86 -11.08
C LEU A 439 -7.56 -6.59 -11.91
N GLU A 440 -7.90 -7.82 -11.55
CA GLU A 440 -8.92 -8.63 -12.25
C GLU A 440 -10.27 -7.91 -12.32
N ARG A 441 -10.69 -7.29 -11.20
CA ARG A 441 -11.92 -6.50 -11.15
C ARG A 441 -11.86 -5.25 -12.00
N VAL A 442 -10.72 -4.56 -12.05
CA VAL A 442 -10.56 -3.35 -12.88
C VAL A 442 -10.51 -3.72 -14.37
N ARG A 443 -9.88 -4.84 -14.75
CA ARG A 443 -9.79 -5.31 -16.14
C ARG A 443 -11.10 -5.81 -16.71
N THR A 444 -12.00 -6.30 -15.87
CA THR A 444 -13.29 -6.86 -16.32
C THR A 444 -14.04 -5.84 -17.18
N GLY A 445 -14.24 -6.15 -18.46
CA GLY A 445 -14.92 -5.29 -19.43
C GLY A 445 -14.08 -4.13 -19.99
N ARG A 446 -12.75 -4.14 -19.81
CA ARG A 446 -11.83 -3.13 -20.39
C ARG A 446 -10.89 -3.76 -21.40
N ALA A 447 -10.53 -2.97 -22.42
CA ALA A 447 -9.43 -3.30 -23.30
C ALA A 447 -8.10 -3.23 -22.55
N GLU A 448 -7.07 -3.89 -23.10
CA GLU A 448 -5.71 -3.74 -22.62
C GLU A 448 -5.30 -2.27 -22.59
N PRO A 449 -4.55 -1.82 -21.57
CA PRO A 449 -4.05 -0.46 -21.52
C PRO A 449 -3.19 -0.16 -22.75
N LYS A 450 -3.46 0.98 -23.39
CA LYS A 450 -2.64 1.47 -24.50
C LYS A 450 -1.66 2.51 -23.96
N ILE A 451 -0.38 2.28 -24.19
CA ILE A 451 0.67 3.29 -24.01
C ILE A 451 0.68 4.19 -25.24
N SER A 452 0.64 5.50 -25.02
CA SER A 452 0.65 6.47 -26.12
C SER A 452 2.01 6.50 -26.82
N GLU A 453 2.05 6.93 -28.08
CA GLU A 453 3.30 7.01 -28.83
C GLU A 453 4.24 8.08 -28.24
N GLU A 454 3.69 9.13 -27.66
CA GLU A 454 4.46 10.19 -26.98
C GLU A 454 5.27 9.62 -25.80
N PHE A 455 4.70 8.69 -25.02
CA PHE A 455 5.44 8.02 -23.95
C PHE A 455 6.54 7.10 -24.48
N LYS A 456 6.30 6.43 -25.61
CA LYS A 456 7.32 5.59 -26.27
C LYS A 456 8.46 6.44 -26.82
N GLU A 457 8.17 7.58 -27.44
CA GLU A 457 9.18 8.54 -27.91
C GLU A 457 10.01 9.08 -26.74
N SER A 458 9.35 9.53 -25.66
CA SER A 458 10.02 10.04 -24.46
C SER A 458 10.93 8.99 -23.82
N TRP A 459 10.48 7.72 -23.76
CA TRP A 459 11.32 6.66 -23.21
C TRP A 459 12.54 6.34 -24.07
N LYS A 460 12.41 6.37 -25.41
CA LYS A 460 13.58 6.18 -26.31
C LYS A 460 14.65 7.26 -26.07
N GLU A 461 14.22 8.49 -25.81
CA GLU A 461 15.14 9.57 -25.47
C GLU A 461 15.83 9.32 -24.12
N VAL A 462 15.08 8.93 -23.09
CA VAL A 462 15.65 8.56 -21.78
C VAL A 462 16.67 7.43 -21.93
N VAL A 463 16.36 6.39 -22.71
CA VAL A 463 17.29 5.30 -23.03
C VAL A 463 18.58 5.86 -23.65
N CYS A 464 18.48 6.73 -24.66
CA CYS A 464 19.62 7.35 -25.33
C CYS A 464 20.52 8.13 -24.35
N VAL A 465 19.94 9.00 -23.53
CA VAL A 465 20.71 9.84 -22.60
C VAL A 465 21.30 9.03 -21.45
N VAL A 466 20.58 8.04 -20.94
CA VAL A 466 21.11 7.14 -19.90
C VAL A 466 22.30 6.36 -20.43
N GLU A 467 22.22 5.85 -21.66
CA GLU A 467 23.34 5.15 -22.32
C GLU A 467 24.55 6.06 -22.51
N TRP A 468 24.33 7.29 -22.98
CA TRP A 468 25.39 8.29 -23.07
C TRP A 468 26.06 8.57 -21.73
N GLY A 469 25.28 8.70 -20.66
CA GLY A 469 25.76 8.89 -19.31
C GLY A 469 26.66 7.72 -18.87
N MET A 470 26.19 6.49 -19.06
CA MET A 470 26.90 5.27 -18.68
C MET A 470 28.17 5.02 -19.52
N GLU A 471 28.12 5.27 -20.83
CA GLU A 471 29.30 5.13 -21.71
C GLU A 471 30.44 6.05 -21.26
N GLY A 472 30.10 7.29 -20.87
CA GLY A 472 31.07 8.25 -20.36
C GLY A 472 31.78 7.83 -19.06
N CYS A 473 31.26 6.80 -18.38
CA CYS A 473 31.79 6.30 -17.11
C CYS A 473 32.67 5.05 -17.27
N LYS A 474 32.65 4.37 -18.42
CA LYS A 474 33.34 3.08 -18.60
C LYS A 474 34.83 3.18 -18.28
N GLY A 475 35.33 2.21 -17.53
CA GLY A 475 36.73 2.16 -17.09
C GLY A 475 37.15 3.26 -16.11
N ARG A 476 36.24 4.13 -15.66
CA ARG A 476 36.51 5.23 -14.69
C ARG A 476 35.77 5.06 -13.36
N MET A 477 34.95 4.02 -13.23
CA MET A 477 34.19 3.73 -12.02
C MET A 477 35.03 2.89 -11.04
N PRO A 478 34.76 2.99 -9.72
CA PRO A 478 35.36 2.10 -8.74
C PRO A 478 35.04 0.62 -9.00
N LYS A 479 35.93 -0.26 -8.56
CA LYS A 479 35.73 -1.72 -8.68
C LYS A 479 34.40 -2.14 -8.07
N GLY A 480 33.60 -2.92 -8.81
CA GLY A 480 32.29 -3.41 -8.37
C GLY A 480 31.11 -2.46 -8.63
N VAL A 481 31.35 -1.19 -8.97
CA VAL A 481 30.28 -0.25 -9.35
C VAL A 481 29.86 -0.43 -10.80
N GLU A 482 30.83 -0.64 -11.71
CA GLU A 482 30.58 -0.74 -13.15
C GLU A 482 29.58 -1.84 -13.52
N GLY A 483 29.66 -3.02 -12.90
CA GLY A 483 28.69 -4.09 -13.12
C GLY A 483 27.29 -3.74 -12.63
N LYS A 484 27.18 -3.06 -11.47
CA LYS A 484 25.89 -2.64 -10.90
C LYS A 484 25.23 -1.54 -11.75
N VAL A 485 26.02 -0.57 -12.23
CA VAL A 485 25.54 0.48 -13.15
C VAL A 485 25.18 -0.12 -14.52
N GLY A 486 25.94 -1.09 -15.01
CA GLY A 486 25.62 -1.84 -16.23
C GLY A 486 24.25 -2.51 -16.15
N PHE A 487 23.86 -3.02 -14.97
CA PHE A 487 22.53 -3.59 -14.74
C PHE A 487 21.40 -2.55 -14.87
N VAL A 488 21.62 -1.29 -14.46
CA VAL A 488 20.65 -0.20 -14.70
C VAL A 488 20.47 0.01 -16.20
N GLY A 489 21.55 0.05 -16.97
CA GLY A 489 21.51 0.23 -18.43
C GLY A 489 20.80 -0.92 -19.15
N GLU A 490 20.93 -2.14 -18.65
CA GLU A 490 20.16 -3.29 -19.12
C GLU A 490 18.67 -3.12 -18.82
N LYS A 491 18.31 -2.72 -17.59
CA LYS A 491 16.92 -2.53 -17.18
C LYS A 491 16.20 -1.41 -17.92
N VAL A 492 16.89 -0.32 -18.26
CA VAL A 492 16.28 0.76 -19.05
C VAL A 492 15.84 0.27 -20.45
N ARG A 493 16.57 -0.70 -21.03
CA ARG A 493 16.23 -1.28 -22.33
C ARG A 493 15.23 -2.44 -22.24
N ALA A 494 15.49 -3.38 -21.34
CA ALA A 494 14.89 -4.71 -21.32
C ALA A 494 14.18 -5.03 -19.99
N GLY A 495 14.04 -4.06 -19.09
CA GLY A 495 13.17 -4.18 -17.92
C GLY A 495 11.70 -4.24 -18.30
N THR A 496 10.84 -4.43 -17.30
CA THR A 496 9.39 -4.57 -17.50
C THR A 496 8.81 -3.43 -18.36
N TRP A 497 9.22 -2.18 -18.09
CA TRP A 497 8.77 -1.03 -18.87
C TRP A 497 9.35 -0.99 -20.30
N GLY A 498 10.61 -1.36 -20.49
CA GLY A 498 11.23 -1.48 -21.82
C GLY A 498 10.44 -2.42 -22.74
N PHE A 499 9.97 -3.54 -22.18
CA PHE A 499 9.04 -4.45 -22.85
C PHE A 499 7.68 -3.79 -23.16
N VAL A 500 7.08 -3.11 -22.18
CA VAL A 500 5.78 -2.41 -22.32
C VAL A 500 5.78 -1.37 -23.45
N VAL A 501 6.88 -0.61 -23.60
CA VAL A 501 7.00 0.42 -24.65
C VAL A 501 7.52 -0.13 -25.98
N GLY A 502 7.82 -1.43 -26.06
CA GLY A 502 8.30 -2.08 -27.28
C GLY A 502 9.72 -1.66 -27.68
N ALA A 503 10.60 -1.42 -26.70
CA ALA A 503 12.02 -1.20 -26.96
C ALA A 503 12.60 -2.50 -27.57
N LYS A 504 13.03 -2.44 -28.84
CA LYS A 504 13.59 -3.60 -29.55
C LYS A 504 14.82 -4.13 -28.81
N GLU A 505 14.85 -5.43 -28.50
CA GLU A 505 16.09 -6.13 -28.19
C GLU A 505 17.02 -6.02 -29.40
N ARG A 506 18.18 -5.37 -29.24
CA ARG A 506 19.31 -5.68 -30.11
C ARG A 506 19.69 -7.13 -29.79
N GLU A 507 19.68 -8.00 -30.79
CA GLU A 507 20.09 -9.41 -30.73
C GLU A 507 21.25 -9.63 -29.74
N ARG A 508 20.92 -9.98 -28.49
CA ARG A 508 21.89 -10.45 -27.50
C ARG A 508 21.95 -11.95 -27.66
N LYS A 509 23.08 -12.45 -28.12
CA LYS A 509 23.48 -13.84 -27.88
C LYS A 509 23.57 -14.01 -26.35
N ASP A 510 22.98 -15.09 -25.86
CA ASP A 510 23.03 -15.62 -24.48
C ASP A 510 21.85 -15.27 -23.54
N GLY A 511 20.79 -16.09 -23.65
CA GLY A 511 20.31 -16.96 -22.56
C GLY A 511 19.51 -16.40 -21.37
N ALA A 512 19.61 -15.12 -21.02
CA ALA A 512 18.99 -14.61 -19.78
C ALA A 512 17.59 -14.01 -19.95
N ALA A 513 17.27 -13.45 -21.13
CA ALA A 513 15.96 -12.86 -21.42
C ALA A 513 14.86 -13.90 -21.72
N ALA A 514 15.27 -15.11 -22.12
CA ALA A 514 14.36 -16.23 -22.38
C ALA A 514 13.53 -16.58 -21.12
N THR A 515 14.07 -16.43 -19.92
CA THR A 515 13.38 -16.83 -18.68
C THR A 515 12.21 -15.89 -18.32
N MET A 516 12.30 -14.59 -18.62
CA MET A 516 11.16 -13.66 -18.46
C MET A 516 10.11 -13.85 -19.55
N ASN A 517 10.53 -14.07 -20.80
CA ASN A 517 9.61 -14.27 -21.92
C ASN A 517 8.86 -15.61 -21.77
N THR A 518 9.55 -16.69 -21.40
CA THR A 518 8.92 -17.98 -21.07
C THR A 518 8.11 -17.91 -19.78
N GLY A 519 8.55 -17.18 -18.74
CA GLY A 519 7.78 -17.02 -17.51
C GLY A 519 6.48 -16.24 -17.69
N MET A 520 6.51 -15.12 -18.43
CA MET A 520 5.33 -14.29 -18.71
C MET A 520 4.42 -14.93 -19.77
N GLN A 521 4.96 -15.56 -20.82
CA GLN A 521 4.15 -16.32 -21.79
C GLN A 521 3.57 -17.61 -21.20
N ASN A 522 4.30 -18.33 -20.34
CA ASN A 522 3.73 -19.49 -19.65
C ASN A 522 2.66 -19.08 -18.66
N TRP A 523 2.84 -17.96 -17.94
CA TRP A 523 1.83 -17.44 -17.02
C TRP A 523 0.58 -16.92 -17.75
N LEU A 524 0.74 -16.18 -18.85
CA LEU A 524 -0.37 -15.75 -19.71
C LEU A 524 -1.05 -16.93 -20.43
N GLY A 525 -0.27 -17.94 -20.84
CA GLY A 525 -0.75 -19.15 -21.51
C GLY A 525 -1.55 -20.08 -20.60
N GLN A 526 -1.20 -20.17 -19.30
CA GLN A 526 -1.94 -20.96 -18.32
C GLN A 526 -3.31 -20.38 -17.96
N TRP A 527 -3.48 -19.06 -18.07
CA TRP A 527 -4.76 -18.39 -17.77
C TRP A 527 -5.66 -18.21 -19.00
N GLY A 528 -5.12 -18.36 -20.21
CA GLY A 528 -5.86 -18.21 -21.47
C GLY A 528 -6.58 -19.47 -21.98
N GLN A 529 -6.35 -20.65 -21.38
CA GLN A 529 -6.93 -21.91 -21.84
C GLN A 529 -7.71 -22.66 -20.73
N GLY A 530 -9.03 -22.46 -20.75
CA GLY A 530 -10.02 -23.53 -20.56
C GLY A 530 -10.37 -23.99 -19.14
N HIS A 531 -11.50 -23.50 -18.62
CA HIS A 531 -12.41 -24.31 -17.79
C HIS A 531 -13.86 -24.03 -18.18
N GLY A 532 -14.25 -24.58 -19.33
CA GLY A 532 -15.63 -24.79 -19.73
C GLY A 532 -15.95 -26.28 -19.73
N HIS A 533 -16.99 -26.65 -18.97
CA HIS A 533 -17.79 -27.88 -19.05
C HIS A 533 -17.13 -29.28 -18.89
N GLY A 534 -17.67 -30.04 -17.92
CA GLY A 534 -17.56 -31.50 -17.85
C GLY A 534 -18.40 -32.06 -16.71
N GLN A 535 -19.66 -32.41 -17.00
CA GLN A 535 -20.65 -33.03 -16.10
C GLN A 535 -20.48 -34.56 -15.96
N GLY A 536 -20.97 -35.09 -14.83
CA GLY A 536 -21.55 -36.45 -14.68
C GLY A 536 -20.62 -37.50 -14.04
N GLN A 537 -21.03 -38.37 -13.11
CA GLN A 537 -22.34 -38.67 -12.51
C GLN A 537 -22.14 -39.63 -11.30
N GLN A 538 -23.03 -39.54 -10.29
CA GLN A 538 -23.34 -40.50 -9.19
C GLN A 538 -22.28 -40.68 -8.06
N GLN A 539 -22.59 -40.71 -6.75
CA GLN A 539 -23.84 -40.85 -5.98
C GLN A 539 -23.59 -40.39 -4.50
N GLY A 540 -24.54 -39.65 -3.91
CA GLY A 540 -24.92 -39.74 -2.49
C GLY A 540 -24.15 -38.99 -1.38
N GLY A 541 -24.80 -37.99 -0.75
CA GLY A 541 -24.77 -37.83 0.72
C GLY A 541 -23.97 -36.67 1.35
N GLN A 542 -24.62 -35.50 1.44
CA GLN A 542 -24.54 -34.46 2.49
C GLN A 542 -23.25 -34.27 3.35
N GLY A 543 -22.66 -33.07 3.22
CA GLY A 543 -22.06 -32.29 4.32
C GLY A 543 -20.56 -31.99 4.22
N LEU A 544 -20.16 -30.83 3.67
CA LEU A 544 -18.77 -30.36 3.73
C LEU A 544 -18.62 -28.83 3.67
N TRP A 545 -18.25 -28.23 4.80
CA TRP A 545 -17.22 -27.18 4.88
C TRP A 545 -16.27 -27.57 6.01
N GLY A 546 -15.11 -28.12 5.65
CA GLY A 546 -14.09 -28.55 6.61
C GLY A 546 -12.87 -29.12 5.90
N ALA A 547 -11.84 -28.28 5.78
CA ALA A 547 -10.41 -28.57 5.63
C ALA A 547 -9.89 -29.45 4.46
N GLY A 548 -8.80 -28.95 3.85
CA GLY A 548 -7.74 -29.79 3.28
C GLY A 548 -7.50 -29.63 1.78
N ILE A 549 -6.65 -28.68 1.39
CA ILE A 549 -5.95 -28.75 0.08
C ILE A 549 -4.57 -29.33 0.35
N GLN A 550 -4.37 -30.59 -0.06
CA GLN A 550 -3.05 -31.18 -0.28
C GLN A 550 -2.49 -30.65 -1.61
N ILE A 551 -1.25 -30.16 -1.57
CA ILE A 551 -0.48 -29.73 -2.73
C ILE A 551 0.38 -30.92 -3.20
N PRO A 552 0.49 -31.22 -4.50
CA PRO A 552 1.43 -32.22 -5.00
C PRO A 552 2.87 -31.74 -4.83
N GLN A 553 3.66 -32.50 -4.08
CA GLN A 553 5.08 -32.30 -3.86
C GLN A 553 5.87 -32.97 -5.02
N GLN A 554 6.35 -32.17 -5.97
CA GLN A 554 7.38 -32.61 -6.93
C GLN A 554 8.42 -31.50 -7.13
N GLN A 555 9.47 -31.55 -6.31
CA GLN A 555 10.88 -31.26 -6.65
C GLN A 555 11.69 -31.14 -5.36
N GLN A 556 12.04 -32.29 -4.75
CA GLN A 556 13.06 -32.34 -3.69
C GLN A 556 13.76 -33.71 -3.61
N GLN A 557 14.05 -34.31 -4.76
CA GLN A 557 14.93 -35.48 -4.87
C GLN A 557 16.09 -35.15 -5.80
N GLN A 558 17.10 -34.44 -5.31
CA GLN A 558 18.44 -34.47 -5.92
C GLN A 558 19.61 -33.95 -5.05
N GLN A 559 19.43 -33.67 -3.75
CA GLN A 559 20.53 -33.18 -2.89
C GLN A 559 20.80 -34.00 -1.62
N GLN A 560 20.30 -35.24 -1.52
CA GLN A 560 20.54 -36.09 -0.34
C GLN A 560 21.20 -37.42 -0.70
N GLN A 561 22.26 -37.39 -1.52
CA GLN A 561 23.04 -38.58 -1.89
C GLN A 561 24.56 -38.39 -1.87
N GLN A 562 25.09 -37.48 -1.05
CA GLN A 562 26.55 -37.26 -0.93
C GLN A 562 27.13 -37.20 0.49
N GLN A 563 26.40 -37.64 1.53
CA GLN A 563 26.98 -37.79 2.87
C GLN A 563 26.49 -39.06 3.55
N LEU A 564 26.95 -40.22 3.07
CA LEU A 564 26.95 -41.48 3.82
C LEU A 564 28.10 -42.35 3.28
N SER A 565 29.33 -41.94 3.59
CA SER A 565 30.45 -42.85 3.64
C SER A 565 31.31 -42.49 4.85
N GLN A 566 31.75 -43.55 5.53
CA GLN A 566 32.64 -43.58 6.69
C GLN A 566 31.98 -43.66 8.08
N SER A 567 31.88 -44.92 8.51
CA SER A 567 32.32 -45.45 9.82
C SER A 567 31.37 -45.23 11.01
N GLY A 568 31.15 -46.17 11.91
CA GLY A 568 31.59 -47.56 12.08
C GLY A 568 30.93 -48.04 13.38
N ALA A 569 30.34 -49.23 13.36
CA ALA A 569 29.84 -49.92 14.57
C ALA A 569 31.02 -50.62 15.29
N PRO A 570 30.85 -51.45 16.37
CA PRO A 570 29.64 -51.81 17.13
C PRO A 570 29.83 -52.02 18.65
N ARG A 571 28.72 -52.43 19.31
CA ARG A 571 28.54 -53.30 20.51
C ARG A 571 27.76 -52.62 21.64
N SER A 572 26.90 -53.26 22.45
CA SER A 572 26.04 -54.46 22.46
C SER A 572 25.54 -54.59 23.92
N TRP A 573 24.33 -55.13 24.13
CA TRP A 573 23.87 -56.05 25.21
C TRP A 573 22.48 -55.71 25.78
N HIS A 574 21.52 -56.64 25.51
CA HIS A 574 20.47 -57.26 26.37
C HIS A 574 19.54 -56.39 27.25
N ALA A 575 18.31 -56.76 27.62
CA ALA A 575 17.29 -57.77 27.25
C ALA A 575 16.07 -57.56 28.18
N GLY A 576 14.89 -58.09 27.80
CA GLY A 576 13.77 -58.41 28.72
C GLY A 576 12.45 -57.69 28.36
N SER A 577 11.46 -58.33 27.71
CA SER A 577 10.41 -59.22 28.27
C SER A 577 9.49 -58.52 29.30
N GLY A 578 8.15 -58.53 29.22
CA GLY A 578 7.23 -59.44 28.54
C GLY A 578 5.76 -58.96 28.59
N ALA A 579 4.88 -59.89 28.23
CA ALA A 579 3.48 -59.72 27.83
C ALA A 579 2.44 -59.82 28.96
N SER A 580 1.24 -59.24 28.76
CA SER A 580 -0.11 -59.88 28.74
C SER A 580 -1.20 -58.77 28.76
N ARG A 581 -2.26 -58.78 27.92
CA ARG A 581 -3.62 -59.36 28.16
C ARG A 581 -4.10 -59.12 29.62
N ASP A 582 -5.30 -58.62 29.92
CA ASP A 582 -6.61 -58.79 29.27
C ASP A 582 -7.67 -57.88 29.95
N GLN A 583 -8.79 -57.64 29.25
CA GLN A 583 -10.19 -57.43 29.72
C GLN A 583 -10.62 -56.23 30.61
N GLY A 584 -11.75 -55.60 30.20
CA GLY A 584 -12.58 -54.76 31.09
C GLY A 584 -13.64 -53.90 30.40
N ARG A 585 -14.74 -54.53 29.96
CA ARG A 585 -16.00 -53.90 29.49
C ARG A 585 -16.79 -53.27 30.66
N SER A 586 -17.43 -52.12 30.42
CA SER A 586 -18.84 -51.77 30.76
C SER A 586 -19.05 -50.25 30.58
N GLY A 587 -19.90 -49.76 29.66
CA GLY A 587 -21.31 -49.39 29.90
C GLY A 587 -21.38 -47.94 30.45
N GLY A 588 -22.20 -46.97 30.01
CA GLY A 588 -23.37 -46.91 29.16
C GLY A 588 -24.31 -45.81 29.69
N TRP A 589 -24.79 -44.93 28.80
CA TRP A 589 -26.15 -44.33 28.77
C TRP A 589 -26.56 -43.14 29.70
N PHE A 590 -26.98 -42.04 29.01
CA PHE A 590 -27.98 -40.98 29.31
C PHE A 590 -27.74 -40.03 30.51
N SER A 591 -27.99 -38.72 30.47
CA SER A 591 -29.01 -37.91 29.75
C SER A 591 -28.47 -36.57 29.24
#